data_AF-A0A8X6X7P6-F1
#
_entry.id   AF-A0A8X6X7P6-F1
#
_cell.length_a   1.000
_cell.length_b   1.000
_cell.length_c   1.000
_cell.angle_alpha   90.00
_cell.angle_beta   90.00
_cell.angle_gamma   90.00
#
_symmetry.space_group_name_H-M   'P 1'
#
loop_
_entity.id
_entity.type
_entity.pdbx_description
1 polymer ?
#
loop_
_entity_poly.entity_id
_entity_poly.type
_entity_poly.pdbx_seq_one_letter_code
_entity_poly.pdbx_strand_id
1 'polypeptide(L)'
;MKSLKLPRLEQIAALLSARLAKHVSSCLKFDANIYYWTDSLISYYWIRGDFSAFKPYVKNRAQEIQSLSDSIQWRHCLGKDNPAELLLPSS
;
A
#
# COMPACT_ATOMS: atom_id res chain seq x y z
N MET A 1 -5.83 -4.78 20.35
CA MET A 1 -5.15 -5.74 19.46
C MET A 1 -5.86 -5.69 18.10
N LYS A 2 -5.25 -5.09 17.06
CA LYS A 2 -5.88 -5.02 15.72
C LYS A 2 -6.00 -6.47 15.19
N SER A 3 -7.22 -6.88 14.80
CA SER A 3 -7.52 -8.24 14.32
C SER A 3 -6.58 -8.67 13.20
N LEU A 4 -6.10 -9.93 13.20
CA LEU A 4 -5.25 -10.50 12.15
C LEU A 4 -5.87 -10.45 10.73
N LYS A 5 -7.19 -10.25 10.63
CA LYS A 5 -7.87 -10.01 9.35
C LYS A 5 -7.50 -8.64 8.75
N LEU A 6 -7.24 -7.65 9.59
CA LEU A 6 -6.94 -6.28 9.19
C LEU A 6 -5.59 -6.16 8.44
N PRO A 7 -4.47 -6.74 8.92
CA PRO A 7 -3.20 -6.72 8.17
C PRO A 7 -3.28 -7.38 6.79
N ARG A 8 -4.13 -8.39 6.60
CA ARG A 8 -4.31 -9.03 5.28
C ARG A 8 -5.05 -8.12 4.31
N LEU A 9 -6.11 -7.45 4.78
CA LEU A 9 -6.87 -6.51 3.97
C LEU A 9 -6.02 -5.29 3.60
N GLU A 10 -5.24 -4.76 4.54
CA GLU A 10 -4.33 -3.64 4.30
C GLU A 10 -3.27 -3.98 3.24
N GLN A 11 -2.69 -5.19 3.26
CA GLN A 11 -1.76 -5.63 2.22
C GLN A 11 -2.41 -5.81 0.85
N ILE A 12 -3.63 -6.35 0.80
CA ILE A 12 -4.36 -6.50 -0.45
C ILE A 12 -4.71 -5.13 -1.03
N ALA A 13 -5.15 -4.20 -0.18
CA ALA A 13 -5.43 -2.82 -0.60
C ALA A 13 -4.17 -2.17 -1.19
N ALA A 14 -3.03 -2.25 -0.50
CA ALA A 14 -1.76 -1.72 -1.01
C ALA A 14 -1.36 -2.35 -2.36
N LEU A 15 -1.47 -3.67 -2.49
CA LEU A 15 -1.13 -4.36 -3.74
C LEU A 15 -2.06 -3.94 -4.89
N LEU A 16 -3.36 -3.82 -4.64
CA LEU A 16 -4.33 -3.36 -5.62
C LEU A 16 -4.04 -1.92 -6.04
N SER A 17 -3.69 -1.04 -5.10
CA SER A 17 -3.29 0.34 -5.41
C SER A 17 -2.07 0.40 -6.33
N ALA A 18 -1.03 -0.41 -6.07
CA ALA A 18 0.16 -0.48 -6.90
C ALA A 18 -0.16 -0.95 -8.34
N ARG A 19 -0.96 -2.02 -8.46
CA ARG A 19 -1.39 -2.55 -9.76
C ARG A 19 -2.24 -1.54 -10.54
N LEU A 20 -3.18 -0.89 -9.86
CA LEU A 20 -4.06 0.12 -10.45
C LEU A 20 -3.24 1.32 -10.94
N ALA A 21 -2.34 1.84 -10.11
CA ALA A 21 -1.50 2.97 -10.48
C ALA A 21 -0.61 2.64 -11.68
N LYS A 22 -0.01 1.44 -11.74
CA LYS A 22 0.74 0.98 -12.92
C LYS A 22 -0.14 0.93 -14.17
N HIS A 23 -1.34 0.37 -14.06
CA HIS A 23 -2.29 0.28 -15.18
C HIS A 23 -2.69 1.67 -15.67
N VAL A 24 -3.15 2.55 -14.78
CA VAL A 24 -3.56 3.91 -15.11
C VAL A 24 -2.40 4.68 -15.74
N SER A 25 -1.20 4.59 -15.16
CA SER A 25 -0.01 5.27 -15.69
C SER A 25 0.35 4.81 -17.10
N SER A 26 0.17 3.52 -17.41
CA SER A 26 0.38 3.01 -18.78
C SER A 26 -0.64 3.55 -19.81
N CYS A 27 -1.78 4.06 -19.34
CA CYS A 27 -2.80 4.67 -20.18
C CYS A 27 -2.63 6.20 -20.33
N LEU A 28 -1.82 6.84 -19.49
CA LEU A 28 -1.57 8.29 -19.57
C LEU A 28 -0.58 8.59 -20.70
N LYS A 29 -0.79 9.72 -21.39
CA LYS A 29 0.10 10.22 -22.44
C LYS A 29 1.20 11.16 -21.92
N PHE A 30 1.36 11.23 -20.59
CA PHE A 30 2.29 12.10 -19.91
C PHE A 30 2.79 11.41 -18.63
N ASP A 31 3.96 11.83 -18.17
CA ASP A 31 4.53 11.35 -16.92
C ASP A 31 3.80 11.99 -15.74
N ALA A 32 3.25 11.15 -14.86
CA ALA A 32 2.56 11.58 -13.65
C ALA A 32 3.37 11.18 -12.42
N ASN A 33 3.44 12.10 -11.44
CA ASN A 33 3.96 11.75 -10.12
C ASN A 33 2.93 10.91 -9.37
N ILE A 34 3.34 9.72 -8.94
CA ILE A 34 2.49 8.78 -8.19
C ILE A 34 2.90 8.79 -6.73
N TYR A 35 1.92 8.95 -5.84
CA TYR A 35 2.09 8.88 -4.39
C TYR A 35 1.08 7.88 -3.82
N TYR A 36 1.54 7.00 -2.94
CA TYR A 36 0.70 6.03 -2.24
C TYR A 36 0.63 6.41 -0.76
N TRP A 37 -0.57 6.39 -0.20
CA TRP A 37 -0.82 6.72 1.20
C TRP A 37 -1.45 5.53 1.90
N THR A 38 -0.96 5.23 3.11
CA THR A 38 -1.56 4.23 4.01
C THR A 38 -1.58 4.76 5.43
N ASP A 39 -2.61 4.39 6.19
CA ASP A 39 -2.73 4.61 7.63
C ASP A 39 -2.23 3.42 8.46
N SER A 40 -1.80 2.36 7.80
CA SER A 40 -1.18 1.20 8.41
C SER A 40 0.33 1.37 8.44
N LEU A 41 0.85 1.71 9.62
CA LEU A 41 2.30 1.65 9.88
C LEU A 41 2.87 0.28 9.53
N ILE A 42 2.12 -0.80 9.76
CA ILE A 42 2.57 -2.16 9.46
C ILE A 42 2.77 -2.33 7.95
N SER A 43 1.80 -1.94 7.13
CA SER A 43 1.93 -1.96 5.66
C SER A 43 3.04 -1.04 5.17
N TYR A 44 3.15 0.15 5.75
CA TYR A 44 4.22 1.10 5.42
C TYR A 44 5.62 0.50 5.66
N TYR A 45 5.86 -0.09 6.84
CA TYR A 45 7.14 -0.72 7.14
C TYR A 45 7.40 -1.96 6.31
N TRP A 46 6.37 -2.77 6.03
CA TRP A 46 6.52 -3.91 5.15
C TRP A 46 6.94 -3.51 3.76
N ILE A 47 6.35 -2.46 3.18
CA ILE A 47 6.66 -2.02 1.81
C ILE A 47 8.05 -1.39 1.72
N ARG A 48 8.53 -0.71 2.78
CA ARG A 48 9.83 -0.03 2.79
C ARG A 48 10.99 -0.84 3.37
N GLY A 49 10.72 -1.93 4.06
CA GLY A 49 11.72 -2.73 4.78
C GLY A 49 12.27 -3.93 3.98
N ASP A 50 13.23 -4.64 4.58
CA ASP A 50 13.70 -5.95 4.09
C ASP A 50 12.72 -7.06 4.54
N PHE A 51 12.48 -8.01 3.63
CA PHE A 51 11.45 -9.04 3.75
C PHE A 51 11.95 -10.37 4.25
N SER A 52 13.26 -10.49 4.50
CA SER A 52 13.94 -11.73 4.86
C SER A 52 13.31 -12.44 6.08
N ALA A 53 12.75 -11.68 7.03
CA ALA A 53 12.12 -12.21 8.24
C ALA A 53 10.60 -12.43 8.17
N PHE A 54 9.92 -12.10 7.06
CA PHE A 54 8.45 -12.19 6.98
C PHE A 54 7.94 -13.54 6.50
N LYS A 55 6.71 -13.88 6.93
CA LYS A 55 5.99 -15.05 6.41
C LYS A 55 5.84 -14.95 4.88
N PRO A 56 5.89 -16.07 4.13
CA PRO A 56 5.84 -16.06 2.66
C PRO A 56 4.70 -15.24 2.05
N TYR A 57 3.51 -15.27 2.67
CA TYR A 57 2.35 -14.50 2.22
C TYR A 57 2.60 -12.99 2.16
N VAL A 58 3.28 -12.46 3.20
CA VAL A 58 3.61 -11.03 3.34
C VAL A 58 4.75 -10.68 2.41
N LYS A 59 5.80 -11.50 2.42
CA LYS A 59 6.99 -11.33 1.59
C LYS A 59 6.64 -11.24 0.11
N ASN A 60 5.87 -12.19 -0.42
CA ASN A 60 5.52 -12.23 -1.85
C ASN A 60 4.77 -10.97 -2.30
N ARG A 61 3.86 -10.45 -1.48
CA ARG A 61 3.10 -9.23 -1.80
C ARG A 61 3.95 -7.98 -1.71
N ALA A 62 4.79 -7.88 -0.68
CA ALA A 62 5.66 -6.73 -0.52
C ALA A 62 6.72 -6.66 -1.64
N GLN A 63 7.24 -7.82 -2.08
CA GLN A 63 8.10 -7.94 -3.26
C GLN A 63 7.37 -7.52 -4.55
N GLU A 64 6.12 -7.93 -4.72
CA GLU A 64 5.33 -7.49 -5.88
C GLU A 64 5.06 -5.99 -5.85
N ILE A 65 4.74 -5.41 -4.69
CA ILE A 65 4.56 -3.95 -4.55
C ILE A 65 5.84 -3.21 -4.95
N GLN A 66 7.01 -3.67 -4.47
CA GLN A 66 8.30 -3.06 -4.84
C GLN A 66 8.68 -3.27 -6.31
N SER A 67 8.17 -4.29 -6.99
CA SER A 67 8.38 -4.45 -8.44
C SER A 67 7.44 -3.59 -9.29
N LEU A 68 6.34 -3.11 -8.69
CA LEU A 68 5.35 -2.26 -9.34
C LEU A 68 5.52 -0.77 -9.03
N SER A 69 6.23 -0.42 -7.95
CA SER A 69 6.37 0.94 -7.45
C SER A 69 7.67 1.11 -6.65
N ASP A 70 8.19 2.33 -6.59
CA ASP A 70 9.32 2.65 -5.73
C ASP A 70 8.84 2.81 -4.28
N SER A 71 9.54 2.15 -3.35
CA SER A 71 9.34 2.27 -1.90
C SER A 71 9.27 3.73 -1.40
N ILE A 72 9.95 4.68 -2.05
CA ILE A 72 9.93 6.10 -1.67
C ILE A 72 8.61 6.80 -1.99
N GLN A 73 7.80 6.24 -2.90
CA GLN A 73 6.48 6.75 -3.24
C GLN A 73 5.44 6.45 -2.16
N TRP A 74 5.74 5.51 -1.25
CA TRP A 74 4.86 5.09 -0.17
C TRP A 74 5.04 5.96 1.07
N ARG A 75 3.91 6.49 1.55
CA ARG A 75 3.84 7.42 2.68
C ARG A 75 2.83 6.94 3.70
N HIS A 76 3.10 7.28 4.96
CA HIS A 76 2.18 7.05 6.05
C HIS A 76 1.38 8.31 6.34
N CYS A 77 0.07 8.18 6.57
CA CYS A 77 -0.83 9.21 7.08
C CYS A 77 -1.57 8.68 8.32
N LEU A 78 -2.15 9.54 9.14
CA LEU A 78 -3.05 9.06 10.19
C LEU A 78 -4.39 8.68 9.55
N GLY A 79 -5.13 7.72 10.10
CA GLY A 79 -6.44 7.31 9.56
C GLY A 79 -7.41 8.48 9.31
N LYS A 80 -7.49 9.41 10.28
CA LYS A 80 -8.26 10.67 10.14
C LYS A 80 -7.88 11.55 8.94
N ASP A 81 -6.66 11.41 8.44
CA ASP A 81 -6.09 12.15 7.31
C ASP A 81 -6.01 11.26 6.06
N ASN A 82 -6.46 10.00 6.13
CA ASN A 82 -6.50 9.06 5.03
C ASN A 82 -7.73 9.37 4.17
N PRO A 83 -7.56 9.80 2.90
CA PRO A 83 -8.69 10.08 2.01
C PRO A 83 -9.62 8.89 1.81
N ALA A 84 -9.13 7.67 1.96
CA ALA A 84 -9.95 6.47 1.86
C ALA A 84 -10.90 6.27 3.06
N GLU A 85 -10.51 6.72 4.26
CA GLU A 85 -11.38 6.65 5.45
C GLU A 85 -12.45 7.75 5.43
N LEU A 86 -12.19 8.90 4.81
CA LEU A 86 -13.20 9.96 4.62
C LEU A 86 -14.39 9.51 3.76
N LEU A 87 -14.22 8.47 2.95
CA LEU A 87 -15.27 7.91 2.09
C LEU A 87 -16.08 6.80 2.76
N LEU A 88 -15.68 6.36 3.96
CA LEU A 88 -16.40 5.34 4.73
C LEU A 88 -17.35 6.02 5.73
N PRO A 89 -18.57 5.48 5.94
CA PRO A 89 -19.43 5.99 6.99
C PRO A 89 -18.72 5.88 8.34
N SER A 90 -18.85 6.93 9.15
CA SER A 90 -18.23 7.02 10.48
C SER A 90 -18.47 5.73 11.26
N SER A 91 -17.37 5.05 11.62
CA SER A 91 -17.37 3.87 12.49
C SER A 91 -17.64 4.23 13.94
#